data_AF-A0A3D3XV32-F1
#
_entry.id   AF-A0A3D3XV32-F1
#
_cell.length_a   1.000
_cell.length_b   1.000
_cell.length_c   1.000
_cell.angle_alpha   90.00
_cell.angle_beta   90.00
_cell.angle_gamma   90.00
#
_symmetry.space_group_name_H-M   'P 1'
#
loop_
_entity.id
_entity.type
_entity.pdbx_description
1 polymer ?
#
loop_
_entity_poly.entity_id
_entity_poly.type
_entity_poly.pdbx_seq_one_letter_code
_entity_poly.pdbx_strand_id
1 'polypeptide(L)' 'MDFETTDEHQLIRDAIGKICTDFPDEYWSKCDSEHLFPWDFYNALAEAGWIGIAIPEQYGGSGRGIT' A
#
# COMPACT_ATOMS: atom_id res chain seq x y z
N MET A 1 -25.61 4.55 -11.49
CA MET A 1 -24.27 4.56 -10.88
C MET A 1 -24.07 3.19 -10.29
N ASP A 2 -23.01 2.50 -10.68
CA ASP A 2 -22.70 1.14 -10.22
C ASP A 2 -21.70 1.25 -9.08
N PHE A 3 -21.96 0.54 -7.98
CA PHE A 3 -21.17 0.57 -6.74
C PHE A 3 -20.71 -0.82 -6.32
N GLU A 4 -20.94 -1.84 -7.15
CA GLU A 4 -20.52 -3.20 -6.85
C GLU A 4 -18.99 -3.30 -6.80
N THR A 5 -18.48 -4.09 -5.85
CA THR A 5 -17.04 -4.35 -5.73
C THR A 5 -16.66 -5.43 -6.74
N THR A 6 -15.69 -5.15 -7.60
CA THR A 6 -15.17 -6.12 -8.56
C THR A 6 -14.20 -7.09 -7.88
N ASP A 7 -13.99 -8.26 -8.47
CA ASP A 7 -12.99 -9.22 -8.00
C ASP A 7 -11.58 -8.61 -7.95
N GLU A 8 -11.28 -7.68 -8.87
CA GLU A 8 -10.02 -6.93 -8.89
C GLU A 8 -9.88 -6.01 -7.67
N HIS A 9 -10.95 -5.27 -7.31
CA HIS A 9 -10.94 -4.45 -6.10
C HIS A 9 -10.74 -5.30 -4.83
N GLN A 10 -11.35 -6.48 -4.77
CA GLN A 10 -11.16 -7.40 -3.65
C GLN A 10 -9.72 -7.91 -3.59
N LEU A 11 -9.15 -8.32 -4.72
CA LEU A 11 -7.78 -8.79 -4.80
C LEU A 11 -6.78 -7.71 -4.35
N ILE A 12 -7.00 -6.45 -4.75
CA ILE A 12 -6.18 -5.31 -4.31
C ILE A 12 -6.25 -5.14 -2.80
N ARG A 13 -7.45 -5.16 -2.21
CA ARG A 13 -7.67 -5.04 -0.76
C ARG A 13 -7.00 -6.17 0.01
N ASP A 14 -7.11 -7.39 -0.47
CA ASP A 14 -6.49 -8.55 0.18
C ASP A 14 -4.96 -8.48 0.12
N ALA A 15 -4.41 -8.04 -1.02
CA ALA A 15 -2.96 -7.94 -1.21
C ALA A 15 -2.34 -6.86 -0.33
N ILE A 16 -2.92 -5.65 -0.29
CA ILE A 16 -2.44 -4.58 0.60
C ILE A 16 -2.71 -4.91 2.08
N GLY A 17 -3.85 -5.54 2.38
CA GLY A 17 -4.25 -5.93 3.73
C GLY A 17 -3.22 -6.85 4.39
N LYS A 18 -2.66 -7.80 3.64
CA LYS A 18 -1.58 -8.68 4.12
C LYS A 18 -0.30 -7.94 4.52
N ILE A 19 0.03 -6.84 3.83
CA ILE A 19 1.20 -6.02 4.21
C ILE A 19 0.87 -5.27 5.50
N CYS A 20 -0.34 -4.71 5.59
CA CYS A 20 -0.76 -3.97 6.78
C CYS A 20 -0.80 -4.82 8.06
N THR A 21 -1.00 -6.15 7.97
CA THR A 21 -0.99 -7.01 9.17
C THR A 21 0.35 -7.07 9.88
N ASP A 22 1.45 -6.75 9.19
CA ASP A 22 2.79 -6.72 9.78
C ASP A 22 3.07 -5.43 10.58
N PHE A 23 2.15 -4.45 10.54
CA PHE A 23 2.29 -3.13 11.16
C PHE A 23 1.12 -2.85 12.13
N PRO A 24 1.15 -3.45 13.34
CA PRO A 24 0.08 -3.31 14.32
C PRO A 24 0.07 -1.92 15.00
N ASP A 25 -0.94 -1.66 15.81
CA ASP A 25 -1.13 -0.37 16.50
C ASP A 25 0.09 0.07 17.32
N GLU A 26 0.85 -0.87 17.91
CA GLU A 26 2.06 -0.57 18.68
C GLU A 26 3.16 0.05 17.80
N TYR A 27 3.29 -0.39 16.54
CA TYR A 27 4.23 0.19 15.60
C TYR A 27 3.87 1.66 15.33
N TRP A 28 2.59 1.92 15.03
CA TRP A 28 2.10 3.27 14.74
C TRP A 28 2.21 4.20 15.95
N SER A 29 1.84 3.71 17.14
CA SER A 29 1.98 4.47 18.39
C SER A 29 3.43 4.84 18.67
N LYS A 30 4.38 3.94 18.40
CA LYS A 30 5.80 4.24 18.52
C LYS A 30 6.21 5.34 17.54
N CYS A 31 5.89 5.20 16.26
CA CYS A 31 6.22 6.20 15.24
C CYS A 31 5.69 7.59 15.61
N ASP A 32 4.45 7.68 16.09
CA ASP A 32 3.83 8.92 16.54
C ASP A 32 4.59 9.52 17.74
N SER A 33 4.77 8.73 18.81
CA SER A 33 5.42 9.19 20.04
C SER A 33 6.86 9.67 19.83
N GLU A 34 7.59 9.01 18.93
CA GLU A 34 8.99 9.30 18.62
C GLU A 34 9.14 10.29 17.44
N HIS A 35 8.03 10.76 16.86
CA HIS A 35 8.00 11.65 15.69
C HIS A 35 8.80 11.09 14.49
N LEU A 36 8.67 9.79 14.25
CA LEU A 36 9.36 9.07 13.19
C LEU A 36 8.49 8.96 11.94
N PHE A 37 9.14 9.06 10.78
CA PHE A 37 8.54 8.56 9.55
C PHE A 37 8.52 7.03 9.57
N PRO A 38 7.41 6.38 9.17
CA PRO A 38 7.25 4.92 9.24
C PRO A 38 8.01 4.22 8.09
N TRP A 39 9.34 4.28 8.12
CA TRP A 39 10.20 3.77 7.05
C TRP A 39 9.99 2.29 6.75
N ASP A 40 9.78 1.45 7.76
CA ASP A 40 9.59 0.01 7.56
C ASP A 40 8.33 -0.27 6.73
N PHE A 41 7.22 0.40 7.08
CA PHE A 41 5.97 0.34 6.32
C PHE A 41 6.13 0.89 4.89
N TYR A 42 6.78 2.05 4.75
CA TYR A 42 6.99 2.66 3.44
C TYR A 42 7.82 1.76 2.52
N ASN A 43 8.89 1.16 3.04
CA ASN A 43 9.74 0.25 2.29
C ASN A 43 8.97 -1.02 1.91
N ALA A 44 8.18 -1.60 2.81
CA ALA A 44 7.35 -2.76 2.49
C ALA A 44 6.35 -2.48 1.36
N LEU A 45 5.70 -1.31 1.36
CA LEU A 45 4.83 -0.91 0.26
C LEU A 45 5.58 -0.66 -1.05
N ALA A 46 6.77 -0.06 -0.98
CA ALA A 46 7.59 0.20 -2.16
C ALA A 46 8.09 -1.10 -2.80
N GLU A 47 8.59 -2.04 -2.00
CA GLU A 47 9.03 -3.36 -2.46
C GLU A 47 7.88 -4.17 -3.09
N ALA A 48 6.67 -4.02 -2.55
CA ALA A 48 5.47 -4.64 -3.12
C ALA A 48 4.85 -3.85 -4.30
N GLY A 49 5.47 -2.75 -4.73
CA GLY A 49 5.06 -1.98 -5.91
C GLY A 49 3.81 -1.12 -5.73
N TRP A 50 3.39 -0.86 -4.48
CA TRP A 50 2.22 -0.02 -4.17
C TRP A 50 2.53 1.47 -4.20
N ILE A 51 3.80 1.84 -4.09
CA ILE A 51 4.25 3.23 -4.23
C ILE A 51 4.50 3.55 -5.70
N GLY A 52 3.92 4.64 -6.19
CA GLY A 52 4.03 5.01 -7.61
C GLY A 52 3.20 4.12 -8.52
N ILE A 53 2.05 3.60 -8.04
CA ILE A 53 1.22 2.63 -8.76
C ILE A 53 0.85 3.11 -10.18
N ALA A 54 0.57 4.40 -10.35
CA ALA A 54 0.22 5.03 -11.63
C ALA A 54 1.43 5.43 -12.49
N ILE A 55 2.65 5.25 -12.01
CA ILE A 55 3.87 5.54 -12.78
C ILE A 55 4.09 4.38 -13.77
N PRO A 56 4.44 4.67 -15.04
CA PRO A 56 4.80 3.63 -16.01
C PRO A 56 5.92 2.70 -15.53
N GLU A 57 5.86 1.43 -15.93
CA GLU A 57 6.87 0.42 -15.55
C GLU A 57 8.30 0.81 -15.93
N GLN A 58 8.49 1.49 -17.07
CA GLN A 58 9.81 1.99 -17.52
C GLN A 58 10.47 2.97 -16.54
N TYR A 59 9.71 3.51 -15.58
CA TYR A 59 10.20 4.42 -14.54
C TYR A 59 10.11 3.80 -13.13
N GLY A 60 9.92 2.48 -13.04
CA GLY A 60 9.85 1.75 -11.76
C GLY A 60 8.51 1.80 -11.05
N GLY A 61 7.44 2.22 -11.72
CA GLY A 61 6.07 2.10 -11.21
C GLY A 61 5.38 0.81 -11.65
N SER A 62 4.13 0.61 -11.24
CA SER A 62 3.38 -0.61 -11.57
C SER A 62 2.54 -0.51 -12.85
N GLY A 63 2.46 0.69 -13.47
CA GLY A 63 1.62 0.93 -14.65
C GLY A 63 0.11 0.78 -14.42
N ARG A 64 -0.34 0.63 -13.16
CA ARG A 64 -1.75 0.44 -12.78
C ARG A 64 -2.32 1.78 -12.30
N GLY A 65 -3.01 2.46 -13.20
CA GLY A 65 -3.72 3.72 -12.90
C GLY A 65 -5.11 3.48 -12.30
N ILE A 66 -5.79 4.58 -11.94
CA ILE A 66 -7.22 4.57 -11.64
C ILE A 66 -7.96 4.39 -12.97
N THR A 67 -8.58 3.24 -13.20
CA THR A 67 -9.49 2.98 -14.32
C THR A 67 -10.94 3.23 -13.94
#